data_AF-A0AAW3ZSE7-F1
#
_entry.id   AF-A0AAW3ZSE7-F1
#
_cell.length_a   1.000
_cell.length_b   1.000
_cell.length_c   1.000
_cell.angle_alpha   90.00
_cell.angle_beta   90.00
_cell.angle_gamma   90.00
#
_symmetry.space_group_name_H-M   'P 1'
#
loop_
_entity.id
_entity.type
_entity.pdbx_description
1 polymer ?
#
loop_
_entity_poly.entity_id
_entity_poly.type
_entity_poly.pdbx_seq_one_letter_code
_entity_poly.pdbx_strand_id
1 'polypeptide(L)'
;MHDFALALEQGNMESFYPTLSALWRSQTSVEELNHAFSIFFEKEIQLLMIDAMQPKFDAEASIDENGVLTIEGRYDTSPSVVHFSHRYILEGTDWRLIGINVQLK
;
A
#
# COMPACT_ATOMS: atom_id res chain seq x y z
N MET A 1 -1.45 -1.53 -4.82
CA MET A 1 -0.93 -2.85 -4.40
C MET A 1 0.23 -3.29 -5.26
N HIS A 2 0.11 -3.30 -6.60
CA HIS A 2 1.18 -3.75 -7.50
C HIS A 2 2.58 -3.18 -7.18
N ASP A 3 2.74 -1.85 -7.13
CA ASP A 3 4.06 -1.23 -6.88
C ASP A 3 4.64 -1.59 -5.50
N PHE A 4 3.77 -1.74 -4.49
CA PHE A 4 4.18 -2.22 -3.17
C PHE A 4 4.66 -3.68 -3.22
N ALA A 5 3.92 -4.55 -3.93
CA ALA A 5 4.31 -5.94 -4.11
C ALA A 5 5.65 -6.08 -4.86
N LEU A 6 5.89 -5.26 -5.89
CA LEU A 6 7.19 -5.22 -6.58
C LEU A 6 8.34 -4.79 -5.65
N ALA A 7 8.11 -3.78 -4.81
CA ALA A 7 9.10 -3.34 -3.82
C ALA A 7 9.41 -4.44 -2.78
N LEU A 8 8.42 -5.24 -2.38
CA LEU A 8 8.64 -6.40 -1.52
C LEU A 8 9.57 -7.44 -2.17
N GLU A 9 9.36 -7.78 -3.44
CA GLU A 9 10.24 -8.70 -4.19
C GLU A 9 11.67 -8.17 -4.34
N GLN A 10 11.82 -6.85 -4.42
CA GLN A 10 13.12 -6.18 -4.48
C GLN A 10 13.79 -6.06 -3.10
N GLY A 11 13.08 -6.39 -2.02
CA GLY A 11 13.55 -6.25 -0.65
C GLY A 11 13.81 -4.80 -0.23
N ASN A 12 13.26 -3.82 -0.94
CA ASN A 12 13.47 -2.40 -0.68
C ASN A 12 12.35 -1.53 -1.29
N MET A 13 12.11 -0.37 -0.67
CA MET A 13 11.03 0.55 -1.03
C MET A 13 11.43 1.66 -2.02
N GLU A 14 12.61 1.58 -2.67
CA GLU A 14 13.06 2.63 -3.60
C GLU A 14 12.12 2.80 -4.79
N SER A 15 11.60 1.69 -5.34
CA SER A 15 10.66 1.73 -6.47
C SER A 15 9.25 2.15 -6.05
N PHE A 16 8.87 1.96 -4.79
CA PHE A 16 7.58 2.33 -4.25
C PHE A 16 7.50 3.80 -3.82
N TYR A 17 8.59 4.37 -3.32
CA TYR A 17 8.66 5.74 -2.81
C TYR A 17 8.18 6.84 -3.79
N PRO A 18 8.42 6.77 -5.12
CA PRO A 18 7.90 7.75 -6.08
C PRO A 18 6.38 7.73 -6.23
N THR A 19 5.69 6.65 -5.84
CA THR A 19 4.23 6.53 -5.92
C THR A 19 3.50 7.33 -4.83
N LEU A 20 4.22 7.67 -3.76
CA LEU A 20 3.71 8.43 -2.63
C LEU A 20 3.34 9.87 -3.03
N SER A 21 2.55 10.53 -2.19
CA SER A 21 2.26 11.96 -2.30
C SER A 21 3.51 12.78 -1.96
N ALA A 22 3.59 14.00 -2.50
CA ALA A 22 4.64 14.94 -2.12
C ALA A 22 4.62 15.23 -0.62
N LEU A 23 3.43 15.31 -0.03
CA LEU A 23 3.25 15.51 1.42
C LEU A 23 3.81 14.34 2.24
N TRP A 24 3.57 13.09 1.83
CA TRP A 24 4.13 11.95 2.57
C TRP A 24 5.65 11.85 2.39
N ARG A 25 6.16 12.06 1.16
CA ARG A 25 7.61 12.11 0.90
C ARG A 25 8.34 13.20 1.68
N SER A 26 7.69 14.29 2.06
CA SER A 26 8.34 15.32 2.88
C SER A 26 8.44 14.94 4.36
N GLN A 27 7.77 13.86 4.79
CA GLN A 27 7.66 13.41 6.18
C GLN A 27 8.26 12.02 6.39
N THR A 28 8.73 11.36 5.32
CA THR A 28 9.32 10.04 5.43
C THR A 28 10.52 9.86 4.50
N SER A 29 11.30 8.79 4.70
CA SER A 29 12.38 8.38 3.80
C SER A 29 12.22 6.93 3.35
N VAL A 30 13.02 6.52 2.34
CA VAL A 30 13.07 5.12 1.90
C VAL A 30 13.50 4.20 3.04
N GLU A 31 14.46 4.63 3.85
CA GLU A 31 14.98 3.87 5.00
C GLU A 31 13.90 3.66 6.07
N GLU A 32 13.09 4.69 6.35
CA GLU A 32 11.97 4.57 7.29
C GLU A 32 10.89 3.62 6.77
N LEU A 33 10.59 3.66 5.46
CA LEU A 33 9.66 2.70 4.85
C LEU A 33 10.22 1.27 4.88
N ASN A 34 11.51 1.10 4.58
CA ASN A 34 12.19 -0.20 4.68
C ASN A 34 12.10 -0.76 6.10
N HIS A 35 12.30 0.10 7.11
CA HIS A 35 12.17 -0.29 8.51
C HIS A 35 10.71 -0.62 8.86
N ALA A 36 9.75 0.21 8.45
CA ALA A 36 8.32 -0.01 8.73
C ALA A 36 7.79 -1.32 8.13
N PHE A 37 8.34 -1.74 6.99
CA PHE A 37 7.95 -2.97 6.30
C PHE A 37 8.98 -4.11 6.43
N SER A 38 9.96 -4.01 7.34
CA SER A 38 11.06 -4.99 7.44
C SER A 38 10.56 -6.42 7.62
N ILE A 39 9.48 -6.58 8.38
CA ILE A 39 8.86 -7.89 8.65
C ILE A 39 8.38 -8.59 7.37
N PHE A 40 8.00 -7.85 6.32
CA PHE A 40 7.61 -8.43 5.04
C PHE A 40 8.84 -8.97 4.30
N PHE A 41 9.97 -8.27 4.35
CA PHE A 41 11.24 -8.73 3.78
C PHE A 41 11.79 -9.93 4.55
N GLU A 42 11.82 -9.85 5.89
CA GLU A 42 12.35 -10.90 6.78
C GLU A 42 11.59 -12.22 6.63
N LYS A 43 10.29 -12.14 6.37
CA LYS A 43 9.43 -13.31 6.14
C LYS A 43 9.28 -13.70 4.67
N GLU A 44 10.00 -13.04 3.76
CA GLU A 44 9.94 -13.28 2.32
C GLU A 44 8.50 -13.30 1.79
N ILE A 45 7.69 -12.34 2.25
CA ILE A 45 6.28 -12.25 1.85
C ILE A 45 6.18 -11.84 0.38
N GLN A 46 5.62 -12.74 -0.43
CA GLN A 46 5.36 -12.51 -1.85
C GLN A 46 3.91 -12.11 -2.05
N LEU A 47 3.68 -10.93 -2.63
CA LEU A 47 2.32 -10.41 -2.89
C LEU A 47 1.98 -10.28 -4.37
N LEU A 48 2.91 -10.53 -5.31
CA LEU A 48 2.63 -10.38 -6.75
C LEU A 48 1.49 -11.28 -7.25
N MET A 49 1.23 -12.40 -6.58
CA MET A 49 0.12 -13.29 -6.92
C MET A 49 -1.26 -12.61 -6.85
N ILE A 50 -1.41 -11.52 -6.09
CA ILE A 50 -2.68 -10.80 -5.97
C ILE A 50 -2.99 -9.93 -7.19
N ASP A 51 -2.03 -9.67 -8.07
CA ASP A 51 -2.27 -8.87 -9.29
C ASP A 51 -3.24 -9.54 -10.27
N ALA A 52 -3.31 -10.87 -10.22
CA ALA A 52 -4.27 -11.66 -10.99
C ALA A 52 -5.63 -11.79 -10.29
N MET A 53 -5.78 -11.24 -9.08
CA MET A 53 -6.98 -11.33 -8.25
C MET A 53 -7.73 -10.00 -8.24
N GLN A 54 -9.05 -10.06 -8.06
CA GLN A 54 -9.84 -8.87 -7.78
C GLN A 54 -9.98 -8.68 -6.26
N PRO A 55 -9.74 -7.47 -5.73
CA PRO A 55 -9.98 -7.20 -4.32
C PRO A 55 -11.48 -7.27 -4.01
N LYS A 56 -11.81 -7.73 -2.80
CA LYS A 56 -13.13 -7.57 -2.20
C LYS A 56 -13.08 -6.33 -1.32
N PHE A 57 -13.80 -5.28 -1.69
CA PHE A 57 -13.87 -4.06 -0.90
C PHE A 57 -14.74 -4.26 0.35
N ASP A 58 -14.24 -3.81 1.49
CA ASP A 58 -14.92 -3.97 2.78
C ASP A 58 -16.01 -2.89 2.98
N ALA A 59 -15.86 -1.75 2.31
CA ALA A 59 -16.81 -0.63 2.29
C ALA A 59 -16.75 0.12 0.95
N GLU A 60 -17.74 0.99 0.70
CA GLU A 60 -17.64 1.96 -0.38
C GLU A 60 -16.49 2.93 -0.13
N ALA A 61 -15.79 3.32 -1.19
CA ALA A 61 -14.73 4.31 -1.09
C ALA A 61 -15.30 5.66 -0.63
N SER A 62 -14.63 6.31 0.33
CA SER A 62 -15.12 7.55 0.94
C SER A 62 -14.04 8.64 0.90
N ILE A 63 -14.46 9.88 0.65
CA ILE A 63 -13.62 11.06 0.78
C ILE A 63 -14.03 11.81 2.05
N ASP A 64 -13.06 12.11 2.93
CA ASP A 64 -13.32 12.83 4.17
C ASP A 64 -13.34 14.37 3.98
N GLU A 65 -13.56 15.10 5.07
CA GLU A 65 -13.57 16.57 5.09
C GLU A 65 -12.25 17.23 4.69
N ASN A 66 -11.13 16.48 4.77
CA ASN A 66 -9.80 16.92 4.38
C ASN A 66 -9.47 16.56 2.92
N GLY A 67 -10.42 15.97 2.18
CA GLY A 67 -10.23 15.53 0.81
C GLY A 67 -9.42 14.23 0.69
N VAL A 68 -9.28 13.47 1.78
CA VAL A 68 -8.56 12.20 1.78
C VAL A 68 -9.50 11.08 1.37
N LEU A 69 -9.18 10.42 0.26
CA LEU A 69 -9.87 9.23 -0.22
C LEU A 69 -9.35 7.99 0.52
N THR A 70 -10.25 7.23 1.14
CA THR A 70 -9.93 5.95 1.79
C THR A 70 -10.53 4.79 1.00
N ILE A 71 -9.71 3.77 0.74
CA ILE A 71 -10.12 2.52 0.07
C ILE A 71 -9.64 1.34 0.91
N GLU A 72 -10.57 0.49 1.32
CA GLU A 72 -10.29 -0.67 2.17
C GLU A 72 -10.86 -1.95 1.57
N GLY A 73 -10.15 -3.04 1.77
CA GLY A 73 -10.60 -4.34 1.29
C GLY A 73 -9.61 -5.44 1.57
N ARG A 74 -9.81 -6.56 0.89
CA ARG A 74 -9.01 -7.76 1.08
C ARG A 74 -8.87 -8.60 -0.18
N TYR A 75 -7.82 -9.42 -0.20
CA TYR A 75 -7.63 -10.52 -1.13
C TYR A 75 -7.72 -11.83 -0.35
N ASP A 76 -8.62 -12.72 -0.77
CA ASP A 76 -8.81 -14.03 -0.15
C ASP A 76 -7.72 -15.02 -0.63
N THR A 77 -6.47 -14.71 -0.30
CA THR A 77 -5.30 -15.57 -0.55
C THR A 77 -5.24 -16.74 0.45
N SER A 78 -4.35 -17.70 0.19
CA SER A 78 -4.10 -18.85 1.07
C SER A 78 -2.61 -18.97 1.35
N PRO A 79 -2.17 -19.31 2.58
CA PRO A 79 -2.99 -19.69 3.74
C PRO A 79 -3.57 -18.51 4.54
N SER A 80 -3.13 -17.28 4.27
CA SER A 80 -3.56 -16.07 4.97
C SER A 80 -4.29 -15.11 4.03
N VAL A 81 -5.24 -14.35 4.56
CA VAL A 81 -5.97 -13.30 3.84
C VAL A 81 -5.19 -11.99 3.91
N VAL A 82 -4.99 -11.32 2.78
CA VAL A 82 -4.35 -10.00 2.74
C VAL A 82 -5.40 -8.93 2.89
N HIS A 83 -5.41 -8.21 4.02
CA HIS A 83 -6.20 -6.99 4.19
C HIS A 83 -5.36 -5.76 3.83
N PHE A 84 -5.99 -4.78 3.20
CA PHE A 84 -5.36 -3.49 2.89
C PHE A 84 -6.28 -2.32 3.24
N SER A 85 -5.66 -1.21 3.63
CA SER A 85 -6.27 0.11 3.71
C SER A 85 -5.31 1.11 3.08
N HIS A 86 -5.79 1.83 2.07
CA HIS A 86 -5.05 2.87 1.38
C HIS A 86 -5.73 4.21 1.59
N ARG A 87 -4.92 5.23 1.81
CA ARG A 87 -5.35 6.63 1.87
C ARG A 87 -4.68 7.41 0.77
N TYR A 88 -5.43 8.23 0.06
CA TYR A 88 -4.96 9.03 -1.05
C TYR A 88 -5.36 10.49 -0.89
N ILE A 89 -4.53 11.39 -1.41
CA ILE A 89 -4.84 12.80 -1.60
C ILE A 89 -4.74 13.13 -3.09
N LEU A 90 -5.56 14.06 -3.56
CA LEU A 90 -5.51 14.51 -4.96
C LEU A 90 -4.38 15.52 -5.13
N GLU A 91 -3.38 15.18 -5.95
CA GLU A 91 -2.27 16.06 -6.34
C GLU A 91 -2.40 16.39 -7.84
N GLY A 92 -2.86 17.60 -8.15
CA GLY A 92 -3.20 17.98 -9.53
C GLY A 92 -4.40 17.17 -10.02
N THR A 93 -4.15 16.21 -10.91
CA THR A 93 -5.17 15.29 -11.45
C THR A 93 -5.02 13.86 -10.93
N ASP A 94 -3.97 13.57 -10.16
CA ASP A 94 -3.61 12.20 -9.78
C ASP A 94 -3.90 11.96 -8.30
N TRP A 95 -4.52 10.82 -7.99
CA TRP A 95 -4.60 10.33 -6.62
C TRP A 95 -3.25 9.77 -6.19
N ARG A 96 -2.64 10.38 -5.19
CA ARG A 96 -1.33 10.00 -4.66
C ARG A 96 -1.44 9.45 -3.26
N LEU A 97 -0.69 8.39 -2.98
CA LEU A 97 -0.79 7.66 -1.73
C LEU A 97 -0.24 8.50 -0.58
N ILE A 98 -1.02 8.70 0.48
CA ILE A 98 -0.63 9.40 1.71
C ILE A 98 -0.62 8.46 2.92
N GLY A 99 -1.02 7.20 2.74
CA GLY A 99 -0.84 6.15 3.73
C GLY A 99 -1.22 4.77 3.20
N ILE A 100 -0.56 3.74 3.71
CA ILE A 100 -0.84 2.34 3.44
C ILE A 100 -0.77 1.53 4.72
N ASN A 101 -1.70 0.59 4.88
CA ASN A 101 -1.66 -0.45 5.90
C ASN A 101 -1.98 -1.79 5.22
N VAL A 102 -1.11 -2.78 5.41
CA VAL A 102 -1.27 -4.13 4.86
C VAL A 102 -1.11 -5.13 5.99
N GLN A 103 -2.06 -6.06 6.12
CA GLN A 103 -2.08 -7.06 7.18
C GLN A 103 -2.34 -8.43 6.59
N LEU A 104 -1.54 -9.42 7.00
CA LEU A 104 -1.76 -10.83 6.72
C LEU A 104 -2.50 -11.43 7.92
N LYS A 105 -3.73 -11.91 7.71
CA LYS A 105 -4.57 -12.52 8.75
C LYS A 105 -4.85 -13.99 8.48
#